data_AF-A0A624AY40-F1
#
_entry.id   AF-A0A624AY40-F1
#
_cell.length_a   1.000
_cell.length_b   1.000
_cell.length_c   1.000
_cell.angle_alpha   90.00
_cell.angle_beta   90.00
_cell.angle_gamma   90.00
#
_symmetry.space_group_name_H-M   'P 1'
#
loop_
_entity.id
_entity.type
_entity.pdbx_description
1 polymer ?
#
loop_
_entity_poly.entity_id
_entity_poly.type
_entity_poly.pdbx_seq_one_letter_code
_entity_poly.pdbx_strand_id
1 'polypeptide(L)'
;MGDVYIDNVCMTPITVTSYNDSGGYLNFVGSGEILLKSGGKQAWLTFNMSSLLVGHGVSDFFIDNGRDNLRVKFSDGRGEKTLNGRQVISLLKNITTQEDRQLGKTVYEISDSSICPN
;
A
#
# COMPACT_ATOMS: atom_id res chain seq x y z
N MET A 1 -7.33 10.25 -8.66
CA MET A 1 -7.39 8.96 -7.93
C MET A 1 -5.97 8.51 -7.63
N GLY A 2 -5.73 7.87 -6.49
CA GLY A 2 -4.43 7.32 -6.12
C GLY A 2 -4.48 5.79 -6.09
N ASP A 3 -3.54 5.14 -6.76
CA ASP A 3 -3.43 3.68 -6.80
C ASP A 3 -2.06 3.26 -6.23
N VAL A 4 -2.05 2.20 -5.42
CA VAL A 4 -0.83 1.60 -4.88
C VAL A 4 -0.73 0.15 -5.33
N TYR A 5 0.41 -0.20 -5.91
CA TYR A 5 0.77 -1.55 -6.29
C TYR A 5 1.82 -2.10 -5.32
N ILE A 6 1.74 -3.40 -5.04
CA ILE A 6 2.81 -4.14 -4.36
C ILE A 6 3.44 -5.08 -5.38
N ASP A 7 4.76 -5.04 -5.46
CA ASP A 7 5.60 -5.97 -6.20
C ASP A 7 6.29 -6.91 -5.21
N ASN A 8 6.05 -8.22 -5.36
CA ASN A 8 6.66 -9.22 -4.50
C ASN A 8 8.08 -9.53 -4.97
N VAL A 9 9.04 -8.81 -4.39
CA VAL A 9 10.47 -9.02 -4.58
C VAL A 9 11.05 -10.18 -3.73
N CYS A 10 10.21 -10.86 -2.95
CA CYS A 10 10.62 -11.99 -2.13
C CYS A 10 10.81 -13.26 -2.98
N MET A 11 11.68 -14.16 -2.53
CA MET A 11 11.91 -15.44 -3.21
C MET A 11 10.72 -16.40 -3.13
N THR A 12 9.81 -16.17 -2.18
CA THR A 12 8.62 -16.98 -1.93
C THR A 12 7.34 -16.18 -2.19
N PRO A 13 6.20 -16.85 -2.48
CA PRO A 13 4.91 -16.20 -2.46
C PRO A 13 4.62 -15.60 -1.08
N ILE A 14 4.00 -14.42 -1.06
CA ILE A 14 3.57 -13.78 0.18
C ILE A 14 2.07 -13.49 0.16
N THR A 15 1.42 -13.66 1.29
CA THR A 15 0.08 -13.18 1.56
C THR A 15 0.18 -11.81 2.23
N VAL A 16 -0.53 -10.83 1.68
CA VAL A 16 -0.65 -9.47 2.21
C VAL A 16 -2.03 -9.32 2.82
N THR A 17 -2.11 -9.17 4.13
CA THR A 17 -3.36 -8.91 4.86
C THR A 17 -3.35 -7.49 5.40
N SER A 18 -4.38 -6.71 5.09
CA SER A 18 -4.47 -5.29 5.43
C SER A 18 -5.60 -5.03 6.42
N TYR A 19 -5.32 -4.20 7.41
CA TYR A 19 -6.26 -3.80 8.44
C TYR A 19 -6.41 -2.29 8.43
N ASN A 20 -7.65 -1.83 8.37
CA ASN A 20 -8.03 -0.43 8.57
C ASN A 20 -8.48 -0.27 10.01
N ASP A 21 -7.51 -0.12 10.92
CA ASP A 21 -7.72 -0.23 12.37
C ASP A 21 -8.60 0.92 12.93
N SER A 22 -8.68 2.05 12.22
CA SER A 22 -9.43 3.25 12.65
C SER A 22 -10.65 3.59 11.77
N GLY A 23 -10.96 2.77 10.75
CA GLY A 23 -12.12 2.97 9.87
C GLY A 23 -12.00 4.13 8.86
N GLY A 24 -10.77 4.51 8.47
CA GLY A 24 -10.50 5.62 7.55
C GLY A 24 -10.81 5.34 6.07
N TYR A 25 -10.44 6.27 5.18
CA TYR A 25 -10.74 6.29 3.73
C TYR A 25 -9.99 5.28 2.85
N LEU A 26 -9.42 4.22 3.44
CA LEU A 26 -8.62 3.23 2.72
C LEU A 26 -9.53 2.17 2.08
N ASN A 27 -9.47 2.05 0.75
CA ASN A 27 -10.18 1.02 0.02
C ASN A 27 -9.19 -0.03 -0.53
N PHE A 28 -9.11 -1.18 0.12
CA PHE A 28 -8.24 -2.27 -0.30
C PHE A 28 -8.85 -3.02 -1.49
N VAL A 29 -8.00 -3.39 -2.44
CA VAL A 29 -8.35 -4.20 -3.60
C VAL A 29 -8.39 -5.66 -3.15
N GLY A 30 -9.54 -6.32 -3.31
CA GLY A 30 -9.78 -7.62 -2.69
C GLY A 30 -10.18 -7.46 -1.22
N SER A 31 -10.70 -8.51 -0.59
CA SER A 31 -11.29 -8.50 0.75
C SER A 31 -10.28 -8.28 1.90
N GLY A 32 -9.29 -7.41 1.71
CA GLY A 32 -8.20 -7.13 2.65
C GLY A 32 -7.06 -8.16 2.58
N GLU A 33 -7.16 -9.21 1.78
CA GLU A 33 -6.14 -10.24 1.61
C GLU A 33 -5.77 -10.44 0.13
N ILE A 34 -4.47 -10.45 -0.16
CA ILE A 34 -3.94 -10.66 -1.52
C ILE A 34 -2.81 -11.68 -1.45
N LEU A 35 -2.86 -12.71 -2.30
CA LEU A 35 -1.76 -13.63 -2.51
C LEU A 35 -0.90 -13.17 -3.69
N LEU A 36 0.36 -12.82 -3.42
CA LEU A 36 1.33 -12.40 -4.42
C LEU A 36 2.35 -13.51 -4.67
N LYS A 37 2.40 -14.04 -5.89
CA LYS A 37 3.49 -14.94 -6.31
C LYS A 37 4.82 -14.18 -6.33
N SER A 38 5.94 -14.90 -6.16
CA SER A 38 7.28 -14.31 -6.32
C SER A 38 7.43 -13.68 -7.71
N GLY A 39 7.94 -12.44 -7.75
CA GLY A 39 8.02 -11.61 -8.96
C GLY A 39 6.67 -11.11 -9.48
N GLY A 40 5.58 -11.31 -8.73
CA GLY A 40 4.24 -10.86 -9.07
C GLY A 40 3.95 -9.46 -8.55
N LYS A 41 3.27 -8.66 -9.38
CA LYS A 41 2.81 -7.31 -9.04
C LYS A 41 1.28 -7.24 -9.07
N GLN A 42 0.68 -6.65 -8.04
CA GLN A 42 -0.78 -6.49 -7.98
C GLN A 42 -1.19 -5.15 -7.38
N ALA A 43 -2.33 -4.62 -7.84
CA ALA A 43 -2.98 -3.50 -7.20
C ALA A 43 -3.43 -3.89 -5.79
N TRP A 44 -3.15 -3.03 -4.82
CA TRP A 44 -3.39 -3.33 -3.41
C TRP A 44 -4.34 -2.32 -2.76
N LEU A 45 -4.10 -1.03 -2.96
CA LEU A 45 -4.88 0.04 -2.32
C LEU A 45 -5.27 1.07 -3.37
N THR A 46 -6.51 1.54 -3.27
CA THR A 46 -6.99 2.71 -4.02
C THR A 46 -7.51 3.75 -3.04
N PHE A 47 -7.23 5.03 -3.30
CA PHE A 47 -7.74 6.14 -2.49
C PHE A 47 -8.15 7.32 -3.36
N ASN A 48 -9.16 8.04 -2.90
CA ASN A 48 -9.60 9.23 -3.61
C ASN A 48 -8.79 10.46 -3.19
N MET A 49 -7.91 10.92 -4.07
CA MET A 49 -7.14 12.15 -3.86
C MET A 49 -7.99 13.42 -3.90
N SER A 50 -9.21 13.40 -4.45
CA SER A 50 -10.05 14.60 -4.56
C SER A 50 -10.63 15.06 -3.22
N SER A 51 -10.59 14.20 -2.19
CA SER A 51 -10.98 14.55 -0.81
C SER A 51 -9.86 15.22 -0.03
N LEU A 52 -8.64 15.28 -0.56
CA LEU A 52 -7.56 16.04 0.07
C LEU A 52 -7.69 17.52 -0.29
N LEU A 53 -7.80 18.35 0.75
CA LEU A 53 -7.65 19.80 0.61
C LEU A 53 -6.25 20.12 0.07
N VAL A 54 -6.14 21.23 -0.66
CA VAL A 54 -4.87 21.70 -1.25
C VAL A 54 -3.80 21.80 -0.15
N GLY A 55 -2.73 21.01 -0.26
CA GLY A 55 -1.62 20.96 0.70
C GLY A 55 -1.45 19.63 1.45
N HIS A 56 -2.40 18.72 1.35
CA HIS A 56 -2.32 17.41 1.98
C HIS A 56 -1.60 16.37 1.11
N GLY A 57 -0.82 15.51 1.75
CA GLY A 57 0.00 14.48 1.11
C GLY A 57 -0.61 13.09 1.20
N VAL A 58 -0.02 12.12 0.49
CA VAL A 58 -0.43 10.70 0.54
C VAL A 58 -0.39 10.13 1.97
N SER A 59 0.46 10.69 2.83
CA SER A 59 0.57 10.33 4.25
C SER A 59 -0.74 10.40 5.02
N ASP A 60 -1.61 11.33 4.65
CA ASP A 60 -2.80 11.67 5.43
C ASP A 60 -3.91 10.63 5.27
N PHE A 61 -3.78 9.74 4.28
CA PHE A 61 -4.63 8.55 4.17
C PHE A 61 -4.24 7.45 5.16
N PHE A 62 -2.97 7.37 5.52
CA PHE A 62 -2.43 6.31 6.38
C PHE A 62 -2.30 6.76 7.84
N ILE A 63 -2.26 8.07 8.09
CA ILE A 63 -2.11 8.67 9.41
C ILE A 63 -3.24 9.68 9.62
N ASP A 64 -4.14 9.41 10.56
CA ASP A 64 -5.21 10.33 10.95
C ASP A 64 -4.99 10.83 12.37
N ASN A 65 -4.96 12.15 12.55
CA ASN A 65 -4.71 12.80 13.84
C ASN A 65 -3.49 12.24 14.59
N GLY A 66 -2.43 11.87 13.86
CA GLY A 66 -1.19 11.31 14.41
C GLY A 66 -1.24 9.81 14.74
N ARG A 67 -2.37 9.13 14.50
CA ARG A 67 -2.53 7.68 14.69
C ARG A 67 -2.36 6.95 13.36
N ASP A 68 -1.65 5.83 13.38
CA ASP A 68 -1.58 4.94 12.20
C ASP A 68 -2.96 4.30 11.99
N ASN A 69 -3.53 4.50 10.80
CA ASN A 69 -4.80 3.90 10.38
C ASN A 69 -4.63 2.60 9.62
N LEU A 70 -3.40 2.32 9.21
CA LEU A 70 -3.06 1.14 8.45
C LEU A 70 -2.14 0.24 9.25
N ARG A 71 -2.47 -1.05 9.26
CA ARG A 71 -1.56 -2.12 9.60
C ARG A 71 -1.59 -3.16 8.48
N VAL A 72 -0.42 -3.59 8.03
CA VAL A 72 -0.26 -4.57 6.96
C VAL A 72 0.58 -5.71 7.46
N LYS A 73 0.08 -6.93 7.30
CA LYS A 73 0.80 -8.16 7.60
C LYS A 73 1.21 -8.84 6.31
N PHE A 74 2.50 -9.08 6.16
CA PHE A 74 3.09 -9.91 5.11
C PHE A 74 3.41 -11.28 5.72
N SER A 75 3.01 -12.37 5.08
CA SER A 75 3.34 -13.73 5.52
C SER A 75 3.74 -14.61 4.33
N ASP A 76 4.74 -15.45 4.50
CA ASP A 76 5.15 -16.47 3.52
C ASP A 76 4.71 -17.89 3.95
N GLY A 77 3.87 -17.98 4.98
CA GLY A 77 3.42 -19.22 5.61
C GLY A 77 4.40 -19.81 6.65
N ARG A 78 5.61 -19.24 6.81
CA ARG A 78 6.60 -19.65 7.82
C ARG A 78 6.91 -18.53 8.80
N GLY A 79 7.04 -17.32 8.28
CA GLY A 79 7.25 -16.09 9.01
C GLY A 79 6.13 -15.09 8.74
N GLU A 80 6.08 -14.08 9.61
CA GLU A 80 5.20 -12.94 9.46
C GLU A 80 5.98 -11.65 9.73
N LYS A 81 5.64 -10.60 8.98
CA LYS A 81 6.14 -9.24 9.21
C LYS A 81 4.97 -8.28 9.17
N THR A 82 4.87 -7.45 10.20
CA THR A 82 3.81 -6.44 10.29
C THR A 82 4.40 -5.05 10.16
N LEU A 83 3.83 -4.24 9.27
CA LEU A 83 4.16 -2.82 9.08
C LEU A 83 2.97 -1.95 9.46
N ASN A 84 3.24 -0.79 10.05
CA ASN A 84 2.24 0.26 10.24
C ASN A 84 2.21 1.26 9.07
N GLY A 85 1.26 2.20 9.10
CA GLY A 85 1.07 3.21 8.06
C GLY A 85 2.34 4.02 7.77
N ARG A 86 3.04 4.49 8.80
CA ARG A 86 4.31 5.23 8.65
C ARG A 86 5.39 4.42 7.93
N GLN A 87 5.55 3.15 8.30
CA GLN A 87 6.50 2.26 7.65
C GLN A 87 6.10 2.03 6.19
N VAL A 88 4.82 1.79 5.91
CA VAL A 88 4.32 1.66 4.53
C VAL A 88 4.59 2.92 3.72
N ILE A 89 4.30 4.11 4.24
CA ILE A 89 4.56 5.39 3.56
C ILE A 89 6.03 5.50 3.15
N SER A 90 6.96 5.09 4.03
CA SER A 90 8.40 5.17 3.74
C SER A 90 8.84 4.28 2.58
N LEU A 91 8.03 3.26 2.23
CA LEU A 91 8.28 2.36 1.11
C LEU A 91 7.58 2.79 -0.19
N LEU A 92 6.68 3.79 -0.13
CA LEU A 92 5.95 4.24 -1.32
C LEU A 92 6.86 4.99 -2.28
N LYS A 93 7.04 4.44 -3.47
CA LYS A 93 7.71 5.11 -4.58
C LYS A 93 6.66 5.65 -5.55
N ASN A 94 6.68 6.96 -5.81
CA ASN A 94 5.82 7.55 -6.84
C ASN A 94 6.36 7.19 -8.23
N ILE A 95 5.57 6.45 -9.01
CA ILE A 95 5.89 5.99 -10.37
C ILE A 95 4.93 6.58 -11.41
N THR A 96 4.22 7.65 -11.05
CA THR A 96 3.19 8.28 -11.90
C THR A 96 3.78 8.75 -13.23
N THR A 97 3.27 8.21 -14.33
CA THR A 97 3.67 8.60 -15.69
C THR A 97 2.98 9.87 -16.15
N GLN A 98 3.36 10.40 -17.32
CA GLN A 98 2.67 11.54 -17.93
C GLN A 98 1.23 11.20 -18.35
N GLU A 99 1.01 9.99 -18.85
CA GLU A 99 -0.32 9.49 -19.21
C GLU A 99 -1.24 9.42 -17.98
N ASP A 100 -0.73 8.89 -16.86
CA ASP A 100 -1.48 8.85 -15.59
C ASP A 100 -1.90 10.26 -15.15
N ARG A 101 -1.00 11.25 -15.28
CA ARG A 101 -1.30 12.64 -14.93
C ARG A 101 -2.41 13.23 -15.81
N GLN A 102 -2.42 12.93 -17.11
CA GLN A 102 -3.49 13.37 -18.00
C GLN A 102 -4.84 12.76 -17.62
N LEU A 103 -4.83 11.55 -17.05
CA LEU A 103 -6.02 10.87 -16.52
C LEU A 103 -6.36 11.27 -15.07
N GLY A 104 -5.63 12.22 -14.47
CA GLY A 104 -5.85 12.63 -13.07
C GLY A 104 -5.53 11.53 -12.05
N LYS A 105 -4.60 10.63 -12.40
CA LYS A 105 -4.15 9.52 -11.56
C LYS A 105 -2.78 9.79 -10.96
N THR A 106 -2.57 9.24 -9.77
CA THR A 106 -1.27 9.16 -9.11
C THR A 106 -1.01 7.72 -8.75
N VAL A 107 0.14 7.20 -9.15
CA VAL A 107 0.47 5.78 -9.00
C VAL A 107 1.70 5.65 -8.11
N TYR A 108 1.57 4.79 -7.10
CA TYR A 108 2.64 4.42 -6.19
C TYR A 108 2.94 2.92 -6.29
N GLU A 109 4.17 2.56 -5.95
CA GLU A 109 4.64 1.19 -5.90
C GLU A 109 5.43 0.93 -4.62
N ILE A 110 5.25 -0.26 -4.06
CA ILE A 110 6.11 -0.85 -3.04
C ILE A 110 6.82 -2.03 -3.70
N SER A 111 8.14 -1.89 -3.91
CA SER A 111 9.03 -2.93 -4.43
C SER A 111 10.31 -2.89 -3.59
N ASP A 112 10.20 -3.37 -2.34
CA ASP A 112 11.29 -3.34 -1.36
C ASP A 112 11.38 -4.65 -0.60
N SER A 113 12.60 -5.19 -0.48
CA SER A 113 12.88 -6.44 0.25
C SER A 113 12.48 -6.38 1.73
N SER A 114 12.30 -5.19 2.31
CA SER A 114 11.84 -5.01 3.67
C SER A 114 10.46 -5.61 3.92
N ILE A 115 9.63 -5.84 2.89
CA ILE A 115 8.32 -6.48 3.02
C ILE A 115 8.41 -8.00 3.21
N CYS A 116 9.55 -8.62 2.89
CA CYS A 116 9.71 -10.06 2.94
C CYS A 116 9.73 -10.56 4.39
N PRO A 117 8.85 -11.51 4.76
CA PRO A 117 8.98 -12.22 6.03
C PRO A 117 10.31 -12.99 6.03
N ASN A 118 11.10 -12.86 7.10
CA ASN A 118 12.40 -13.52 7.21
C ASN A 118 12.25 -15.04 7.41
#